data_AF-F0B9N9-F1
#
_entry.id   AF-F0B9N9-F1
#
_cell.length_a   1.000
_cell.length_b   1.000
_cell.length_c   1.000
_cell.angle_alpha   90.00
_cell.angle_beta   90.00
_cell.angle_gamma   90.00
#
_symmetry.space_group_name_H-M   'P 1'
#
loop_
_entity.id
_entity.type
_entity.pdbx_description
1 polymer ?
#
loop_
_entity_poly.entity_id
_entity_poly.type
_entity_poly.pdbx_seq_one_letter_code
_entity_poly.pdbx_strand_id
1 'polypeptide(L)'
;MINKVVFVAFAIEDVALRDMIKGQSLNTKSPFEYVDMSVKEAYDEEWKKKVRTRIRRSDGVLVIVTKNSLKSTGQKWEIACAAEEKKPVKGIWGYKDDQTKLEGVSIMTWTWPNIADWIDSL
;
A
#
# COMPACT_ATOMS: atom_id res chain seq x y z
N MET A 1 -11.85 11.08 -17.09
CA MET A 1 -11.58 9.90 -16.23
C MET A 1 -11.61 10.36 -14.79
N ILE A 2 -12.22 9.58 -13.91
CA ILE A 2 -12.21 9.87 -12.48
C ILE A 2 -10.82 9.53 -11.95
N ASN A 3 -10.19 10.46 -11.24
CA ASN A 3 -8.91 10.22 -10.60
C ASN A 3 -9.08 9.18 -9.48
N LYS A 4 -8.50 7.99 -9.67
CA LYS A 4 -8.47 6.94 -8.65
C LYS A 4 -7.43 7.27 -7.59
N VAL A 5 -7.76 7.02 -6.33
CA VAL A 5 -6.90 7.25 -5.18
C VAL A 5 -6.44 5.91 -4.62
N VAL A 6 -5.14 5.67 -4.62
CA VAL A 6 -4.55 4.44 -4.08
C VAL A 6 -3.84 4.73 -2.77
N PHE A 7 -4.15 3.97 -1.72
CA PHE A 7 -3.41 3.97 -0.46
C PHE A 7 -2.22 3.01 -0.55
N VAL A 8 -1.03 3.43 -0.13
CA VAL A 8 0.18 2.58 -0.17
C VAL A 8 0.58 2.11 1.24
N ALA A 9 0.56 0.80 1.46
CA ALA A 9 0.93 0.14 2.73
C ALA A 9 2.33 -0.50 2.63
N PHE A 10 3.24 -0.18 3.54
CA PHE A 10 4.63 -0.64 3.50
C PHE A 10 5.23 -0.76 4.91
N ALA A 11 6.28 -1.56 5.08
CA ALA A 11 7.05 -1.59 6.33
C ALA A 11 7.93 -0.34 6.44
N ILE A 12 8.14 0.20 7.65
CA ILE A 12 8.92 1.44 7.84
C ILE A 12 10.38 1.28 7.38
N GLU A 13 10.90 0.07 7.40
CA GLU A 13 12.21 -0.30 6.89
C GLU A 13 12.30 -0.15 5.36
N ASP A 14 11.16 -0.11 4.66
CA ASP A 14 11.04 -0.06 3.21
C ASP A 14 10.68 1.35 2.68
N VAL A 15 10.92 2.41 3.47
CA VAL A 15 10.67 3.81 3.08
C VAL A 15 11.27 4.15 1.71
N ALA A 16 12.47 3.67 1.41
CA ALA A 16 13.12 3.91 0.12
C ALA A 16 12.30 3.38 -1.07
N LEU A 17 11.67 2.20 -0.94
CA LEU A 17 10.80 1.63 -1.98
C LEU A 17 9.52 2.44 -2.13
N ARG A 18 8.95 2.91 -1.01
CA ARG A 18 7.82 3.85 -1.05
C ARG A 18 8.17 5.13 -1.80
N ASP A 19 9.36 5.69 -1.56
CA ASP A 19 9.80 6.93 -2.24
C ASP A 19 9.98 6.72 -3.75
N MET A 20 10.41 5.54 -4.18
CA MET A 20 10.44 5.17 -5.59
C MET A 20 9.02 5.09 -6.20
N ILE A 21 8.05 4.48 -5.53
CA ILE A 21 6.64 4.48 -5.98
C ILE A 21 6.10 5.91 -6.04
N LYS A 22 6.44 6.76 -5.06
CA LYS A 22 6.10 8.17 -5.06
C LYS A 22 6.68 8.89 -6.28
N GLY A 23 7.95 8.68 -6.59
CA GLY A 23 8.56 9.20 -7.82
C GLY A 23 7.86 8.73 -9.10
N GLN A 24 7.40 7.48 -9.14
CA GLN A 24 6.62 6.97 -10.27
C GLN A 24 5.28 7.69 -10.41
N SER A 25 4.55 7.94 -9.32
CA SER A 25 3.25 8.64 -9.38
C SER A 25 3.31 10.06 -9.95
N LEU A 26 4.42 10.77 -9.72
CA LEU A 26 4.63 12.11 -10.27
C LEU A 26 4.71 12.12 -11.80
N ASN A 27 4.91 10.94 -12.41
CA ASN A 27 5.01 10.77 -13.86
C ASN A 27 3.79 10.09 -14.47
N THR A 28 2.70 9.89 -13.71
CA THR A 28 1.55 9.10 -14.16
C THR A 28 0.25 9.90 -14.07
N LYS A 29 -0.78 9.45 -14.80
CA LYS A 29 -2.09 10.12 -14.85
C LYS A 29 -2.99 9.79 -13.65
N SER A 30 -2.54 8.90 -12.75
CA SER A 30 -3.31 8.43 -11.61
C SER A 30 -2.70 8.97 -10.32
N PRO A 31 -3.45 9.72 -9.48
CA PRO A 31 -2.91 10.21 -8.23
C PRO A 31 -2.79 9.07 -7.21
N PHE A 32 -1.62 8.96 -6.59
CA PHE A 32 -1.42 8.05 -5.48
C PHE A 32 -1.51 8.83 -4.17
N GLU A 33 -2.27 8.32 -3.21
CA GLU A 33 -2.27 8.87 -1.85
C GLU A 33 -1.23 8.12 -1.01
N TYR A 34 -0.17 8.84 -0.68
CA TYR A 34 0.85 8.37 0.23
C TYR A 34 0.52 8.81 1.64
N VAL A 35 0.38 7.85 2.54
CA VAL A 35 0.34 8.13 3.97
C VAL A 35 1.70 7.77 4.53
N ASP A 36 2.47 8.78 4.91
CA ASP A 36 3.72 8.58 5.62
C ASP A 36 3.40 8.12 7.05
N MET A 37 3.51 6.81 7.28
CA MET A 37 3.26 6.15 8.56
C MET A 37 4.51 6.11 9.46
N SER A 38 5.55 6.91 9.18
CA SER A 38 6.78 6.96 9.99
C SER A 38 6.58 7.48 11.43
N VAL A 39 5.36 7.84 11.82
CA VAL A 39 5.05 8.22 13.20
C VAL A 39 5.04 6.98 14.08
N LYS A 40 6.20 6.74 14.71
CA LYS A 40 6.35 5.89 15.88
C LYS A 40 5.35 6.33 16.94
N GLU A 41 4.22 5.63 17.04
CA GLU A 41 3.56 5.20 18.27
C GLU A 41 2.25 4.50 17.89
N ALA A 42 2.32 3.17 17.78
CA ALA A 42 1.20 2.30 17.40
C ALA A 42 0.04 2.25 18.43
N TYR A 43 -0.07 3.24 19.32
CA TYR A 43 -0.97 3.25 20.48
C TYR A 43 -1.95 4.42 20.55
N ASP A 44 -1.87 5.41 19.67
CA ASP A 44 -2.88 6.47 19.64
C ASP A 44 -4.10 5.99 18.84
N GLU A 45 -5.22 5.68 19.52
CA GLU A 45 -6.47 5.31 18.85
C GLU A 45 -6.92 6.35 17.81
N GLU A 46 -6.54 7.62 18.01
CA GLU A 46 -6.82 8.69 17.07
C GLU A 46 -6.06 8.49 15.75
N TRP A 47 -4.84 7.96 15.82
CA TRP A 47 -4.05 7.63 14.64
C TRP A 47 -4.72 6.53 13.81
N LYS A 48 -5.14 5.43 14.46
CA LYS A 48 -5.85 4.34 13.76
C LYS A 48 -7.14 4.83 13.10
N LYS A 49 -7.88 5.73 13.76
CA LYS A 49 -9.08 6.37 13.18
C LYS A 49 -8.74 7.20 11.93
N LYS A 50 -7.64 7.97 11.96
CA LYS A 50 -7.16 8.75 10.81
C LYS A 50 -6.76 7.85 9.64
N VAL A 51 -5.95 6.82 9.90
CA VAL A 51 -5.50 5.88 8.84
C VAL A 51 -6.68 5.12 8.24
N ARG A 52 -7.57 4.60 9.08
CA ARG A 52 -8.82 3.95 8.63
C ARG A 52 -9.66 4.85 7.74
N THR A 53 -9.79 6.13 8.10
CA THR A 53 -10.53 7.11 7.28
C THR A 53 -9.91 7.27 5.90
N ARG A 54 -8.58 7.24 5.78
CA ARG A 54 -7.87 7.33 4.50
C ARG A 54 -8.03 6.06 3.67
N ILE A 55 -7.83 4.89 4.28
CA ILE A 55 -8.09 3.59 3.63
C ILE A 55 -9.53 3.56 3.09
N ARG A 56 -10.51 3.96 3.90
CA ARG A 56 -11.92 4.03 3.48
C ARG A 56 -12.17 4.99 2.32
N ARG A 57 -11.41 6.08 2.21
CA ARG A 57 -11.54 7.06 1.11
C ARG A 57 -10.79 6.64 -0.16
N SER A 58 -9.80 5.76 -0.06
CA SER A 58 -9.09 5.22 -1.22
C SER A 58 -9.99 4.29 -2.05
N ASP A 59 -9.72 4.20 -3.35
CA ASP A 59 -10.32 3.22 -4.26
C ASP A 59 -9.66 1.83 -4.13
N GLY A 60 -8.42 1.77 -3.66
CA GLY A 60 -7.70 0.52 -3.44
C GLY A 60 -6.43 0.69 -2.59
N VAL A 61 -5.90 -0.44 -2.12
CA VAL A 61 -4.70 -0.51 -1.28
C VAL A 61 -3.60 -1.29 -1.99
N LEU A 62 -2.48 -0.61 -2.25
CA LEU A 62 -1.27 -1.19 -2.83
C LEU A 62 -0.27 -1.51 -1.70
N VAL A 63 0.16 -2.75 -1.60
CA VAL A 63 1.07 -3.23 -0.55
C VAL A 63 2.46 -3.42 -1.13
N ILE A 64 3.47 -2.73 -0.59
CA ILE A 64 4.88 -3.04 -0.90
C ILE A 64 5.27 -4.25 -0.06
N VAL A 65 5.50 -5.38 -0.72
CA VAL A 65 5.81 -6.64 -0.07
C VAL A 65 7.31 -6.87 -0.10
N THR A 66 7.89 -6.98 1.09
CA THR A 66 9.28 -7.39 1.31
C THR A 66 9.36 -8.37 2.47
N LYS A 67 10.55 -8.91 2.75
CA LYS A 67 10.80 -9.69 3.97
C LYS A 67 10.46 -8.93 5.27
N ASN A 68 10.52 -7.59 5.27
CA ASN A 68 10.17 -6.76 6.44
C ASN A 68 8.67 -6.78 6.72
N SER A 69 7.84 -7.01 5.69
CA SER A 69 6.38 -7.10 5.81
C SER A 69 5.91 -8.17 6.79
N LEU A 70 6.68 -9.25 6.94
CA LEU A 70 6.37 -10.33 7.88
C LEU A 70 6.46 -9.89 9.35
N LYS A 71 7.21 -8.82 9.64
CA LYS A 71 7.44 -8.30 10.99
C LYS A 71 6.70 -6.99 11.26
N SER A 72 6.30 -6.26 10.21
CA SER A 72 5.60 -4.99 10.34
C SER A 72 4.19 -5.15 10.89
N THR A 73 3.99 -4.78 12.16
CA THR A 73 2.66 -4.79 12.79
C THR A 73 1.74 -3.72 12.20
N GLY A 74 2.29 -2.56 11.84
CA GLY A 74 1.57 -1.48 11.18
C GLY A 74 1.00 -1.92 9.83
N GLN A 75 1.86 -2.48 8.97
CA GLN A 75 1.43 -2.94 7.64
C GLN A 75 0.37 -4.06 7.73
N LYS A 76 0.54 -5.00 8.67
CA LYS A 76 -0.47 -6.06 8.90
C LYS A 76 -1.82 -5.47 9.32
N TRP A 77 -1.82 -4.48 10.19
CA TRP A 77 -3.04 -3.81 10.62
C TRP A 77 -3.72 -3.07 9.45
N GLU A 78 -2.95 -2.41 8.57
CA GLU A 78 -3.49 -1.74 7.38
C GLU A 78 -4.15 -2.71 6.41
N ILE A 79 -3.51 -3.86 6.15
CA ILE A 79 -4.07 -4.91 5.28
C ILE A 79 -5.38 -5.46 5.87
N ALA A 80 -5.41 -5.71 7.18
CA ALA A 80 -6.62 -6.16 7.86
C ALA A 80 -7.72 -5.08 7.81
N CYS A 81 -7.38 -3.82 8.06
CA CYS A 81 -8.31 -2.70 7.98
C CYS A 81 -8.86 -2.52 6.56
N ALA A 82 -8.04 -2.70 5.52
CA ALA A 82 -8.48 -2.68 4.14
C ALA A 82 -9.49 -3.79 3.83
N ALA A 83 -9.24 -5.00 4.34
CA ALA A 83 -10.18 -6.13 4.22
C ALA A 83 -11.51 -5.84 4.95
N GLU A 84 -11.47 -5.28 6.15
CA GLU A 84 -12.66 -4.85 6.90
C GLU A 84 -13.47 -3.77 6.15
N GLU A 85 -12.78 -2.80 5.55
CA GLU A 85 -13.38 -1.74 4.72
C GLU A 85 -13.73 -2.21 3.30
N LYS A 86 -13.56 -3.51 2.99
CA LYS A 86 -13.83 -4.14 1.69
C LYS A 86 -13.11 -3.45 0.52
N LYS A 87 -11.91 -2.93 0.78
CA LYS A 87 -11.08 -2.29 -0.25
C LYS A 87 -10.33 -3.34 -1.06
N PRO A 88 -10.24 -3.22 -2.40
CA PRO A 88 -9.37 -4.05 -3.20
C PRO A 88 -7.92 -3.91 -2.72
N VAL A 89 -7.28 -5.05 -2.41
CA VAL A 89 -5.88 -5.09 -1.96
C VAL A 89 -5.04 -5.81 -3.01
N LYS A 90 -3.91 -5.21 -3.40
CA LYS A 90 -2.91 -5.83 -4.27
C LYS A 90 -1.50 -5.57 -3.73
N GLY A 91 -0.65 -6.59 -3.76
CA GLY A 91 0.75 -6.46 -3.40
C GLY A 91 1.65 -6.32 -4.62
N ILE A 92 2.80 -5.69 -4.43
CA ILE A 92 3.94 -5.71 -5.36
C ILE A 92 5.18 -6.21 -4.62
N TRP A 93 5.99 -7.05 -5.27
CA TRP A 93 7.30 -7.40 -4.71
C TRP A 93 8.24 -6.20 -4.79
N GLY A 94 8.79 -5.78 -3.65
CA GLY A 94 9.73 -4.67 -3.57
C GLY A 94 11.08 -4.95 -4.24
N TYR A 95 11.46 -6.23 -4.34
CA TYR A 95 12.67 -6.68 -5.00
C TYR A 95 12.35 -7.77 -6.02
N LYS A 96 13.16 -7.85 -7.08
CA LYS A 96 12.95 -8.77 -8.22
C LYS A 96 12.87 -10.24 -7.80
N ASP A 97 13.72 -10.64 -6.85
CA ASP A 97 13.80 -12.03 -6.37
C ASP A 97 13.03 -12.24 -5.06
N ASP A 98 12.19 -11.27 -4.65
CA ASP A 98 11.34 -11.45 -3.48
C ASP A 98 10.20 -12.42 -3.79
N GLN A 99 9.93 -13.32 -2.83
CA GLN A 99 8.84 -14.29 -2.88
C GLN A 99 8.07 -14.30 -1.57
N THR A 100 8.19 -13.24 -0.78
CA THR A 100 7.47 -13.10 0.48
C THR A 100 5.97 -13.17 0.19
N LYS A 101 5.28 -14.05 0.91
CA LYS A 101 3.84 -14.24 0.82
C LYS A 101 3.18 -13.58 2.02
N LEU A 102 2.13 -12.81 1.76
CA LEU A 102 1.24 -12.28 2.79
C LEU A 102 -0.11 -12.94 2.61
N GLU A 103 -0.65 -13.49 3.69
CA GLU A 103 -1.95 -14.14 3.69
C GLU A 103 -3.04 -13.14 3.26
N GLY A 104 -3.94 -13.57 2.37
CA GLY A 104 -5.02 -12.73 1.86
C GLY A 104 -4.60 -11.64 0.84
N VAL A 105 -3.32 -11.55 0.46
CA VAL A 105 -2.84 -10.56 -0.51
C VAL A 105 -2.33 -11.25 -1.78
N SER A 106 -2.96 -10.95 -2.92
CA SER A 106 -2.43 -11.30 -4.24
C SER A 106 -1.28 -10.35 -4.59
N ILE A 107 -0.14 -10.89 -5.01
CA ILE A 107 1.08 -10.12 -5.25
C ILE A 107 1.47 -10.23 -6.72
N MET A 108 1.91 -9.12 -7.31
CA MET A 108 2.40 -9.04 -8.69
C MET A 108 3.83 -8.51 -8.76
N THR A 109 4.47 -8.69 -9.91
CA THR A 109 5.79 -8.11 -10.16
C THR A 109 5.66 -6.59 -10.23
N TRP A 110 6.58 -5.86 -9.58
CA TRP A 110 6.62 -4.41 -9.68
C TRP A 110 7.06 -3.97 -11.09
N THR A 111 6.08 -3.67 -11.91
CA THR A 111 6.23 -2.98 -13.18
C THR A 111 5.14 -1.93 -13.30
N TRP A 112 5.40 -0.84 -14.04
CA TRP A 112 4.38 0.18 -14.24
C TRP A 112 3.11 -0.37 -14.93
N PRO A 113 3.18 -1.18 -16.01
CA PRO A 113 1.99 -1.76 -16.63
C PRO A 113 1.10 -2.53 -15.65
N ASN A 114 1.69 -3.40 -14.83
CA ASN A 114 0.91 -4.16 -13.83
C ASN A 114 0.18 -3.26 -12.82
N ILE A 115 0.85 -2.18 -12.39
CA ILE A 115 0.26 -1.21 -11.45
C ILE A 115 -0.85 -0.43 -12.13
N ALA A 116 -0.64 0.04 -13.37
CA ALA A 116 -1.63 0.77 -14.13
C ALA A 116 -2.87 -0.08 -14.42
N ASP A 117 -2.69 -1.31 -14.92
CA ASP A 117 -3.79 -2.25 -15.21
C ASP A 117 -4.61 -2.56 -13.96
N TRP A 118 -3.96 -2.70 -12.81
CA TRP A 118 -4.66 -2.89 -11.55
C TRP A 118 -5.43 -1.63 -11.14
N ILE A 119 -4.86 -0.43 -11.25
CA ILE A 119 -5.53 0.83 -10.92
C ILE A 119 -6.75 1.06 -11.80
N ASP A 120 -6.64 0.77 -13.10
CA ASP A 120 -7.74 0.90 -14.05
C ASP A 120 -8.87 -0.11 -13.77
N SER A 121 -8.59 -1.20 -13.04
CA SER A 121 -9.58 -2.18 -12.60
C SER A 121 -10.30 -1.84 -11.28
N LEU A 122 -9.85 -0.81 -10.56
CA LEU A 122 -10.49 -0.30 -9.33
C LEU A 122 -11.76 0.49 -9.66
#